data_AF-A0A7X7EUT3-F1
#
_entry.id   AF-A0A7X7EUT3-F1
#
_cell.length_a   1.000
_cell.length_b   1.000
_cell.length_c   1.000
_cell.angle_alpha   90.00
_cell.angle_beta   90.00
_cell.angle_gamma   90.00
#
_symmetry.space_group_name_H-M   'P 1'
#
loop_
_entity.id
_entity.type
_entity.pdbx_description
1 polymer ?
#
loop_
_entity_poly.entity_id
_entity_poly.type
_entity_poly.pdbx_seq_one_letter_code
_entity_poly.pdbx_strand_id
1 'polypeptide(L)'
;MWLLANDRQYINFIDTKGLRNLRGPDDPKISFYKTIKTVETDLRVQDSSITLNSFIVSNTRLPDVSWWDNGMDKAEFEKRHVYFQSEDKDVYVNKILHRAMSV
;
A
#
# COMPACT_ATOMS: atom_id res chain seq x y z
N MET A 1 10.02 -2.56 5.33
CA MET A 1 11.13 -1.97 4.55
C MET A 1 11.41 -0.58 5.08
N TRP A 2 12.66 -0.27 5.39
CA TRP A 2 13.06 1.04 5.90
C TRP A 2 13.98 1.70 4.87
N LEU A 3 13.63 2.92 4.45
CA LEU A 3 14.42 3.72 3.52
C LEU A 3 14.90 4.99 4.23
N LEU A 4 16.18 5.28 4.09
CA LEU A 4 16.80 6.54 4.49
C LEU A 4 17.16 7.29 3.22
N ALA A 5 16.44 8.37 2.93
CA ALA A 5 16.63 9.16 1.71
C ALA A 5 16.14 10.60 1.93
N ASN A 6 16.84 11.57 1.33
CA ASN A 6 16.47 13.00 1.36
C ASN A 6 16.23 13.53 2.79
N ASP A 7 17.09 13.14 3.75
CA ASP A 7 16.98 13.48 5.17
C ASP A 7 15.65 13.06 5.82
N ARG A 8 14.99 12.05 5.25
CA ARG A 8 13.74 11.46 5.75
C ARG A 8 13.86 9.96 5.98
N GLN A 9 13.00 9.46 6.85
CA GLN A 9 12.87 8.04 7.17
C GLN A 9 11.52 7.54 6.68
N TYR A 10 11.52 6.63 5.71
CA TYR A 10 10.30 6.00 5.21
C TYR A 10 10.19 4.59 5.78
N ILE A 11 9.27 4.39 6.71
CA ILE A 11 8.99 3.09 7.32
C ILE A 11 7.76 2.51 6.62
N ASN A 12 8.02 1.50 5.78
CA ASN A 12 7.04 0.91 4.89
C ASN A 12 6.66 -0.48 5.37
N PHE A 13 5.42 -0.65 5.83
CA PHE A 13 4.82 -1.93 6.17
C PHE A 13 4.33 -2.60 4.89
N ILE A 14 4.87 -3.77 4.54
CA ILE A 14 4.53 -4.48 3.31
C ILE A 14 3.95 -5.83 3.69
N ASP A 15 2.68 -6.06 3.34
CA ASP A 15 1.94 -7.29 3.63
C ASP A 15 1.75 -8.11 2.35
N THR A 16 2.34 -9.31 2.28
CA THR A 16 2.15 -10.24 1.17
C THR A 16 0.87 -11.04 1.39
N LYS A 17 -0.25 -10.68 0.74
CA LYS A 17 -1.58 -11.17 1.10
C LYS A 17 -2.51 -11.45 -0.09
N GLY A 18 -3.18 -12.60 -0.04
CA GLY A 18 -4.30 -12.90 -0.94
C GLY A 18 -5.57 -12.11 -0.57
N LEU A 19 -6.25 -11.58 -1.58
CA LEU A 19 -7.38 -10.64 -1.41
C LEU A 19 -8.75 -11.32 -1.40
N ARG A 20 -8.86 -12.57 -1.86
CA ARG A 20 -10.14 -13.29 -2.04
C ARG A 20 -11.07 -13.33 -0.82
N ASN A 21 -10.52 -13.26 0.39
CA ASN A 21 -11.27 -13.35 1.66
C ASN A 21 -11.49 -12.00 2.36
N LEU A 22 -11.13 -10.89 1.71
CA LEU A 22 -11.33 -9.56 2.27
C LEU A 22 -12.68 -8.99 1.84
N ARG A 23 -13.21 -8.05 2.62
CA ARG A 23 -14.57 -7.52 2.48
C ARG A 23 -14.67 -6.33 1.50
N GLY A 24 -13.84 -6.32 0.46
CA GLY A 24 -13.82 -5.22 -0.50
C GLY A 24 -12.93 -4.04 -0.10
N PRO A 25 -13.16 -2.85 -0.67
CA PRO A 25 -12.29 -1.68 -0.52
C PRO A 25 -12.21 -1.12 0.90
N ASP A 26 -13.30 -1.26 1.66
CA ASP A 26 -13.41 -0.76 3.03
C ASP A 26 -12.93 -1.79 4.07
N ASP A 27 -12.42 -2.94 3.63
CA ASP A 27 -11.77 -3.90 4.53
C ASP A 27 -10.67 -3.18 5.32
N PRO A 28 -10.59 -3.36 6.65
CA PRO A 28 -9.61 -2.67 7.49
C PRO A 28 -8.17 -2.85 7.00
N LYS A 29 -7.86 -3.99 6.37
CA LYS A 29 -6.53 -4.24 5.82
C LYS A 29 -6.25 -3.39 4.59
N ILE A 30 -7.25 -3.24 3.71
CA ILE A 30 -7.15 -2.37 2.53
C ILE A 30 -7.13 -0.91 2.93
N SER A 31 -7.92 -0.51 3.94
CA SER A 31 -7.98 0.87 4.42
C SER A 31 -6.79 1.29 5.29
N PHE A 32 -5.89 0.36 5.66
CA PHE A 32 -4.81 0.62 6.60
C PHE A 32 -3.83 1.71 6.13
N TYR A 33 -3.68 1.92 4.82
CA TYR A 33 -2.83 3.01 4.28
C TYR A 33 -3.30 4.41 4.68
N LYS A 34 -4.59 4.56 5.02
CA LYS A 34 -5.13 5.79 5.58
C LYS A 34 -4.91 5.85 7.09
N THR A 35 -5.27 4.80 7.81
CA THR A 35 -5.26 4.82 9.29
C THR A 35 -3.85 4.89 9.85
N ILE A 36 -2.84 4.34 9.17
CA ILE A 36 -1.44 4.47 9.58
C ILE A 36 -0.97 5.94 9.59
N LYS A 37 -1.61 6.84 8.84
CA LYS A 37 -1.27 8.28 8.84
C LYS A 37 -1.68 9.01 10.12
N THR A 38 -2.65 8.47 10.86
CA THR A 38 -2.93 8.96 12.22
C THR A 38 -1.74 8.68 13.13
N VAL A 39 -1.20 7.46 13.09
CA VAL A 39 0.01 7.09 13.84
C VAL A 39 1.24 7.90 13.38
N GLU A 40 1.37 8.13 12.08
CA GLU A 40 2.43 9.00 11.54
C GLU A 40 2.36 10.41 12.13
N THR A 41 1.16 10.97 12.23
CA THR A 41 0.96 12.32 12.80
C THR A 41 1.44 12.38 14.24
N ASP A 42 1.08 11.39 15.05
CA ASP A 42 1.49 11.32 16.45
C ASP A 42 3.02 11.17 16.60
N LEU A 43 3.65 10.35 15.76
CA LEU A 43 5.11 10.17 15.76
C LEU A 43 5.86 11.42 15.28
N ARG A 44 5.30 12.17 14.33
CA ARG A 44 5.91 13.38 13.79
C ARG A 44 6.03 14.52 14.79
N VAL A 45 5.34 14.44 15.94
CA VAL A 45 5.55 15.34 17.08
C VAL A 45 6.96 15.17 17.66
N GLN A 46 7.51 13.96 17.63
CA GLN A 46 8.85 13.64 18.13
C GLN A 46 9.91 13.68 17.04
N ASP A 47 9.56 13.21 15.83
CA ASP A 47 10.46 13.20 14.68
C ASP A 47 9.70 13.50 13.38
N SER A 48 9.81 14.75 12.91
CA SER A 48 9.15 15.24 11.70
C SER A 48 9.69 14.63 10.39
N SER A 49 10.82 13.91 10.45
CA SER A 49 11.43 13.23 9.30
C SER A 49 10.73 11.92 8.95
N ILE A 50 9.95 11.34 9.87
CA ILE A 50 9.31 10.04 9.71
C ILE A 50 8.14 10.12 8.73
N THR A 51 8.02 9.11 7.87
CA THR A 51 6.86 8.84 7.04
C THR A 51 6.51 7.37 7.16
N LEU A 52 5.28 7.06 7.55
CA LEU A 52 4.77 5.70 7.64
C LEU A 52 3.89 5.40 6.43
N ASN A 53 4.19 4.30 5.75
CA ASN A 53 3.34 3.80 4.67
C ASN A 53 2.96 2.35 4.94
N SER A 54 1.81 1.94 4.43
CA SER A 54 1.47 0.53 4.31
C SER A 54 1.13 0.17 2.88
N PHE A 55 1.52 -1.02 2.47
CA PHE A 55 1.31 -1.59 1.15
C PHE A 55 0.86 -3.04 1.26
N ILE A 56 0.00 -3.45 0.35
CA ILE A 56 -0.32 -4.87 0.14
C ILE A 56 0.28 -5.30 -1.19
N VAL A 57 1.02 -6.40 -1.15
CA VAL A 57 1.50 -7.10 -2.34
C VAL A 57 0.68 -8.37 -2.48
N SER A 58 -0.21 -8.40 -3.47
CA SER A 58 -1.12 -9.52 -3.65
C SER A 58 -0.58 -10.57 -4.60
N ASN A 59 -0.69 -11.83 -4.18
CA ASN A 59 -0.54 -13.01 -5.03
C ASN A 59 -1.85 -13.45 -5.70
N THR A 60 -2.98 -12.81 -5.36
CA THR A 60 -4.24 -12.99 -6.09
C THR A 60 -4.11 -12.28 -7.43
N ARG A 61 -4.67 -12.83 -8.52
CA ARG A 61 -4.67 -12.13 -9.81
C ARG A 61 -5.78 -11.09 -9.84
N LEU A 62 -5.57 -9.97 -10.53
CA LEU A 62 -6.58 -8.92 -10.65
C LEU A 62 -7.95 -9.44 -11.13
N PRO A 63 -8.06 -10.32 -12.16
CA PRO A 63 -9.36 -10.84 -12.60
C PRO A 63 -10.13 -11.65 -11.55
N ASP A 64 -9.44 -12.18 -10.53
CA ASP A 64 -10.09 -12.96 -9.47
C ASP A 64 -10.78 -12.05 -8.43
N VAL A 65 -10.53 -10.73 -8.49
CA VAL A 65 -11.10 -9.70 -7.59
C VAL A 65 -11.67 -8.49 -8.33
N SER A 66 -11.72 -8.52 -9.66
CA SER A 66 -12.23 -7.43 -10.48
C SER A 66 -13.74 -7.20 -10.34
N TRP A 67 -14.46 -8.05 -9.60
CA TRP A 67 -15.87 -7.88 -9.26
C TRP A 67 -16.08 -6.98 -8.04
N TRP A 68 -15.01 -6.57 -7.33
CA TRP A 68 -15.12 -5.62 -6.24
C TRP A 68 -15.57 -4.25 -6.74
N ASP A 69 -16.42 -3.58 -5.96
CA ASP A 69 -16.74 -2.15 -6.11
C ASP A 69 -17.09 -1.72 -7.55
N ASN A 70 -18.06 -2.38 -8.17
CA ASN A 70 -18.52 -2.10 -9.53
C ASN A 70 -17.47 -2.23 -10.64
N GLY A 71 -16.43 -3.04 -10.44
CA GLY A 71 -15.43 -3.28 -11.49
C GLY A 71 -14.08 -2.63 -11.21
N MET A 72 -13.65 -2.62 -9.94
CA MET A 72 -12.45 -1.91 -9.52
C MET A 72 -11.25 -2.27 -10.40
N ASP A 73 -10.66 -1.27 -11.02
CA ASP A 73 -9.51 -1.45 -11.90
C ASP A 73 -8.18 -1.45 -11.12
N LYS A 74 -7.09 -1.80 -11.82
CA LYS A 74 -5.76 -1.83 -11.21
C LYS A 74 -5.36 -0.49 -10.59
N ALA A 75 -5.68 0.63 -11.24
CA ALA A 75 -5.31 1.95 -10.77
C ALA A 75 -6.04 2.31 -9.46
N GLU A 76 -7.27 1.86 -9.30
CA GLU A 76 -8.03 2.02 -8.06
C GLU A 76 -7.48 1.19 -6.91
N PHE A 77 -6.95 -0.01 -7.18
CA PHE A 77 -6.18 -0.77 -6.20
C PHE A 77 -4.86 -0.05 -5.84
N GLU A 78 -4.14 0.48 -6.83
CA GLU A 78 -2.88 1.21 -6.59
C GLU A 78 -3.10 2.49 -5.77
N LYS A 79 -4.21 3.22 -5.97
CA LYS A 79 -4.62 4.36 -5.12
C LYS A 79 -4.77 3.94 -3.65
N ARG A 80 -5.12 2.67 -3.40
CA ARG A 80 -5.26 2.05 -2.08
C ARG A 80 -4.00 1.30 -1.64
N HIS A 81 -2.87 1.53 -2.31
CA HIS A 81 -1.57 0.93 -2.00
C HIS A 81 -1.54 -0.60 -2.12
N VAL A 82 -2.37 -1.14 -3.02
CA VAL A 82 -2.43 -2.57 -3.34
C VAL A 82 -1.80 -2.81 -4.71
N TYR A 83 -0.81 -3.69 -4.77
CA TYR A 83 -0.08 -4.04 -5.99
C TYR A 83 -0.15 -5.54 -6.26
N PHE A 84 -0.24 -5.93 -7.52
CA PHE A 84 -0.47 -7.32 -7.92
C PHE A 84 0.81 -7.97 -8.47
N GLN A 85 1.28 -9.05 -7.86
CA GLN A 85 2.52 -9.72 -8.26
C GLN A 85 2.46 -10.31 -9.68
N SER A 86 1.28 -10.75 -10.13
CA SER A 86 1.13 -11.32 -11.48
C SER A 86 1.10 -10.24 -12.54
N GLU A 87 0.24 -9.23 -12.37
CA GLU A 87 0.04 -8.17 -13.36
C GLU A 87 1.15 -7.11 -13.37
N ASP A 88 1.87 -6.95 -12.26
CA ASP A 88 2.97 -5.99 -12.11
C ASP A 88 4.30 -6.69 -11.81
N LYS A 89 4.47 -7.96 -12.20
CA LYS A 89 5.64 -8.81 -11.86
C LYS A 89 6.98 -8.09 -11.93
N ASP A 90 7.22 -7.35 -13.00
CA ASP A 90 8.51 -6.71 -13.25
C ASP A 90 8.62 -5.29 -12.66
N VAL A 91 7.52 -4.74 -12.14
CA VAL A 91 7.42 -3.30 -11.78
C VAL A 91 6.86 -3.03 -10.38
N TYR A 92 6.25 -4.01 -9.69
CA TYR A 92 5.56 -3.75 -8.41
C TYR A 92 6.49 -3.21 -7.32
N VAL A 93 7.72 -3.73 -7.24
CA VAL A 93 8.73 -3.22 -6.30
C VAL A 93 9.08 -1.77 -6.61
N ASN A 94 9.30 -1.47 -7.89
CA ASN A 94 9.61 -0.11 -8.34
C ASN A 94 8.46 0.85 -8.02
N LYS A 95 7.21 0.44 -8.27
CA LYS A 95 6.01 1.21 -7.93
C LYS A 95 5.91 1.48 -6.42
N ILE A 96 6.18 0.47 -5.58
CA ILE A 96 6.17 0.62 -4.12
C ILE A 96 7.25 1.61 -3.67
N LEU A 97 8.47 1.51 -4.20
CA LEU A 97 9.56 2.44 -3.88
C LEU A 97 9.22 3.88 -4.27
N HIS A 98 8.72 4.08 -5.48
CA HIS A 98 8.26 5.40 -5.94
C HIS A 98 7.13 5.92 -5.06
N ARG A 99 6.09 5.10 -4.83
CA ARG A 99 4.95 5.51 -4.03
C ARG A 99 5.37 5.86 -2.61
N ALA A 100 6.23 5.06 -1.97
CA ALA A 100 6.72 5.28 -0.62
C ALA A 100 7.33 6.66 -0.40
N MET A 101 8.03 7.20 -1.42
CA MET A 101 8.69 8.50 -1.37
C MET A 101 7.84 9.67 -1.88
N SER A 102 6.67 9.38 -2.47
CA SER A 102 5.78 10.36 -3.10
C SER A 102 4.56 10.75 -2.24
N VAL A 103 4.41 10.15 -1.05
CA VAL A 103 3.24 10.32 -0.16
C VAL A 103 3.39 11.54 0.74
#